data_AF-A0A356LAZ6-F1
#
_entry.id   AF-A0A356LAZ6-F1
#
_cell.length_a   1.000
_cell.length_b   1.000
_cell.length_c   1.000
_cell.angle_alpha   90.00
_cell.angle_beta   90.00
_cell.angle_gamma   90.00
#
_symmetry.space_group_name_H-M   'P 1'
#
loop_
_entity.id
_entity.type
_entity.pdbx_description
1 polymer ?
#
loop_
_entity_poly.entity_id
_entity_poly.type
_entity_poly.pdbx_seq_one_letter_code
_entity_poly.pdbx_strand_id
1 'polypeptide(L)' 'MSETKHSHYKKDVSGLNMIDIYRVLSLFEVESHAVGHAIKKLMMAGKRGAKTYEQDIREVVDSLNRELQMIAEDGE' A
#
# COMPACT_ATOMS: atom_id res chain seq x y z
N MET A 1 -7.70 21.49 22.12
CA MET A 1 -7.74 21.27 20.66
C MET A 1 -8.40 19.93 20.46
N SER A 2 -9.53 19.85 19.76
CA SER A 2 -10.26 18.59 19.58
C SER A 2 -9.46 17.65 18.70
N GLU A 3 -9.04 16.50 19.23
CA GLU A 3 -8.51 15.42 18.41
C GLU A 3 -9.52 15.09 17.31
N THR A 4 -9.09 15.25 16.07
CA THR A 4 -9.94 14.91 14.93
C THR A 4 -9.97 13.40 14.84
N LYS A 5 -11.16 12.79 14.96
CA LYS A 5 -11.35 11.34 14.84
C LYS A 5 -10.62 10.82 13.57
N HIS A 6 -9.84 9.75 13.73
CA HIS A 6 -9.04 9.12 12.67
C HIS A 6 -7.92 10.00 12.07
N SER A 7 -7.25 10.80 12.89
CA SER A 7 -6.11 11.64 12.46
C SER A 7 -4.99 10.84 11.80
N HIS A 8 -4.75 9.59 12.21
CA HIS A 8 -3.69 8.74 11.67
C HIS A 8 -3.88 8.32 10.20
N TYR A 9 -5.11 8.40 9.69
CA TYR A 9 -5.42 8.17 8.26
C TYR A 9 -5.35 9.43 7.40
N LYS A 10 -4.96 10.58 7.98
CA LYS A 10 -4.91 11.86 7.29
C LYS A 10 -3.47 12.34 7.21
N LYS A 11 -3.07 12.80 6.02
CA LYS A 11 -1.75 13.37 5.75
C LYS A 11 -1.96 14.68 5.01
N ASP A 12 -1.26 15.73 5.43
CA ASP A 12 -1.35 17.04 4.77
C ASP A 12 -0.66 16.97 3.40
N VAL A 13 -1.40 17.36 2.38
CA VAL A 13 -0.96 17.41 0.97
C VAL A 13 -1.30 18.75 0.34
N SER A 14 -1.61 19.78 1.14
CA SER A 14 -2.07 21.10 0.69
C SER A 14 -1.09 21.82 -0.26
N GLY A 15 0.20 21.46 -0.22
CA GLY A 15 1.22 21.97 -1.15
C GLY A 15 1.32 21.23 -2.49
N LEU A 16 0.48 20.21 -2.76
CA LEU A 16 0.56 19.36 -3.94
C LEU A 16 -0.69 19.46 -4.81
N ASN A 17 -0.51 19.69 -6.11
CA ASN A 17 -1.61 19.62 -7.09
C ASN A 17 -1.92 18.18 -7.54
N MET A 18 -0.96 17.27 -7.36
CA MET A 18 -1.06 15.86 -7.72
C MET A 18 -0.22 15.07 -6.72
N ILE A 19 -0.70 13.88 -6.37
CA ILE A 19 0.04 12.91 -5.56
C ILE A 19 0.00 11.54 -6.25
N ASP A 20 1.16 10.89 -6.35
CA ASP A 20 1.24 9.51 -6.80
C ASP A 20 1.24 8.53 -5.62
N ILE A 21 1.04 7.24 -5.92
CA ILE A 21 0.95 6.21 -4.89
C ILE A 21 2.23 6.05 -4.08
N TYR A 22 3.42 6.31 -4.65
CA TYR A 22 4.68 6.19 -3.94
C TYR A 22 4.84 7.28 -2.88
N ARG A 23 4.37 8.50 -3.18
CA ARG A 23 4.28 9.59 -2.20
C ARG A 23 3.29 9.26 -1.09
N VAL A 24 2.16 8.63 -1.39
CA VAL A 24 1.22 8.14 -0.36
C VAL A 24 1.90 7.12 0.54
N LEU A 25 2.56 6.10 -0.02
CA LEU A 25 3.29 5.09 0.76
C LEU A 25 4.33 5.73 1.69
N SER A 26 5.08 6.71 1.19
CA SER A 26 6.05 7.46 1.98
C SER A 26 5.42 8.27 3.10
N LEU A 27 4.28 8.95 2.86
CA LEU A 27 3.57 9.71 3.90
C LEU A 27 3.05 8.82 5.04
N PHE A 28 2.76 7.56 4.74
CA PHE A 28 2.33 6.55 5.70
C PHE A 28 3.47 5.68 6.24
N GLU A 29 4.73 6.03 5.94
CA GLU A 29 5.91 5.32 6.45
C GLU A 29 5.87 3.82 6.13
N VAL A 30 5.38 3.46 4.93
CA VAL A 30 5.40 2.07 4.45
C VAL A 30 6.81 1.74 3.95
N GLU A 31 7.58 1.05 4.78
CA GLU A 31 8.98 0.72 4.50
C GLU A 31 9.15 -0.59 3.69
N SER A 32 8.29 -1.59 3.92
CA SER A 32 8.38 -2.85 3.18
C SER A 32 8.05 -2.68 1.70
N HIS A 33 8.99 -3.11 0.85
CA HIS A 33 8.79 -3.14 -0.59
C HIS A 33 7.64 -4.07 -0.98
N ALA A 34 7.48 -5.22 -0.30
CA ALA A 34 6.41 -6.17 -0.58
C ALA A 34 5.04 -5.58 -0.22
N VAL A 35 4.93 -4.93 0.94
CA VAL A 35 3.71 -4.23 1.39
C VAL A 35 3.39 -3.05 0.47
N GLY A 36 4.39 -2.24 0.10
CA GLY A 36 4.22 -1.15 -0.85
C GLY A 36 3.73 -1.62 -2.23
N HIS A 37 4.27 -2.73 -2.73
CA HIS A 37 3.83 -3.33 -3.98
C HIS A 37 2.38 -3.83 -3.91
N ALA A 38 2.02 -4.48 -2.80
CA ALA A 38 0.68 -4.96 -2.52
C ALA A 38 -0.34 -3.80 -2.52
N ILE A 39 -0.07 -2.72 -1.78
CA ILE A 39 -0.94 -1.53 -1.75
C ILE A 39 -1.09 -0.91 -3.14
N LYS A 40 0.02 -0.73 -3.88
CA LYS A 40 0.00 -0.21 -5.26
C LYS A 40 -0.90 -1.05 -6.17
N LYS A 41 -0.81 -2.38 -6.10
CA LYS A 41 -1.66 -3.29 -6.88
C LYS A 41 -3.13 -3.17 -6.45
N LEU A 42 -3.40 -3.18 -5.15
CA LEU A 42 -4.75 -3.12 -4.59
C LEU A 42 -5.51 -1.85 -5.03
N MET A 43 -4.84 -0.69 -5.02
CA MET A 43 -5.44 0.59 -5.43
C MET A 43 -5.87 0.61 -6.92
N MET A 44 -5.22 -0.21 -7.74
CA MET A 44 -5.41 -0.28 -9.19
C MET A 44 -6.10 -1.56 -9.66
N ALA A 45 -6.54 -2.43 -8.74
CA ALA A 45 -7.14 -3.72 -9.06
C ALA A 45 -8.39 -3.58 -9.94
N GLY A 46 -8.43 -4.34 -11.04
CA GLY A 46 -9.53 -4.33 -12.02
C GLY A 46 -9.61 -3.07 -12.90
N LYS A 47 -8.72 -2.08 -12.73
CA LYS A 47 -8.78 -0.80 -13.45
C LYS A 47 -7.85 -0.71 -14.67
N ARG A 48 -6.96 -1.69 -14.86
CA ARG A 48 -5.89 -1.64 -15.88
C ARG A 48 -6.23 -2.38 -17.18
N GLY A 49 -7.40 -2.99 -17.28
CA GLY A 49 -7.91 -3.67 -18.49
C GLY A 49 -7.19 -4.97 -18.91
N ALA A 50 -6.02 -5.27 -18.33
CA ALA A 50 -5.21 -6.43 -18.69
C ALA A 50 -5.49 -7.69 -17.84
N LYS A 51 -6.08 -7.52 -16.65
CA LYS A 51 -6.29 -8.60 -15.66
C LYS A 51 -7.67 -8.49 -15.04
N THR A 52 -8.21 -9.62 -14.59
CA THR A 52 -9.43 -9.62 -13.77
C THR A 52 -9.12 -9.09 -12.38
N TYR A 53 -10.15 -8.57 -11.70
CA TYR A 53 -10.02 -8.16 -10.30
C TYR A 53 -9.49 -9.30 -9.42
N GLU A 54 -9.98 -10.53 -9.62
CA GLU A 54 -9.51 -11.70 -8.89
C GLU A 54 -8.01 -11.97 -9.09
N GLN A 55 -7.51 -11.86 -10.32
CA GLN A 55 -6.08 -12.01 -10.62
C GLN A 55 -5.25 -10.96 -9.88
N ASP A 56 -5.69 -9.70 -9.89
CA ASP A 56 -5.00 -8.64 -9.16
C ASP A 56 -4.98 -8.90 -7.64
N ILE A 57 -6.07 -9.42 -7.06
CA ILE A 57 -6.13 -9.77 -5.63
C ILE A 57 -5.19 -10.94 -5.29
N ARG A 58 -5.15 -11.99 -6.12
CA ARG A 58 -4.21 -13.12 -5.91
C ARG A 58 -2.76 -12.65 -5.88
N GLU A 59 -2.40 -11.75 -6.79
CA GLU A 59 -1.06 -11.18 -6.84
C GLU A 59 -0.71 -10.27 -5.64
N VAL A 60 -1.70 -9.60 -5.06
CA VAL A 60 -1.56 -8.87 -3.79
C VAL A 60 -1.24 -9.85 -2.66
N VAL A 61 -2.01 -10.95 -2.57
CA VAL A 61 -1.80 -12.01 -1.58
C VAL A 61 -0.40 -12.63 -1.72
N ASP A 62 0.06 -12.93 -2.93
CA ASP A 62 1.41 -13.46 -3.16
C ASP A 62 2.50 -12.51 -2.65
N SER A 63 2.31 -11.19 -2.85
CA SER A 63 3.25 -10.17 -2.36
C SER A 63 3.28 -10.15 -0.83
N LEU A 64 2.13 -10.28 -0.17
CA LEU A 64 2.04 -10.31 1.30
C LEU A 64 2.56 -11.63 1.89
N ASN A 65 2.37 -12.76 1.20
CA ASN A 65 2.97 -14.03 1.61
C ASN A 65 4.50 -13.96 1.59
N ARG A 66 5.09 -13.25 0.61
CA ARG A 66 6.55 -13.01 0.60
C ARG A 66 7.00 -12.17 1.80
N GLU A 67 6.24 -11.15 2.20
CA GLU A 67 6.53 -10.38 3.42
C GLU A 67 6.55 -11.27 4.66
N LEU A 68 5.53 -12.13 4.82
CA LEU A 68 5.47 -13.07 5.95
C LEU A 68 6.65 -14.05 5.97
N GLN A 69 7.13 -14.48 4.79
CA GLN A 69 8.34 -15.29 4.68
C GLN A 69 9.58 -14.53 5.16
N MET A 70 9.76 -13.27 4.74
CA MET A 70 10.90 -12.44 5.21
C MET A 70 10.86 -12.23 6.73
N ILE A 71 9.68 -11.95 7.27
CA ILE A 71 9.51 -11.81 8.73
C ILE A 71 9.91 -13.10 9.46
N ALA A 72 9.60 -14.27 8.89
CA ALA A 72 10.02 -15.55 9.45
C ALA A 72 11.55 -15.77 9.31
N GLU A 73 12.13 -15.45 8.15
CA GLU A 73 13.58 -15.52 7.88
C GLU A 73 14.39 -14.65 8.85
N ASP A 74 13.94 -13.42 9.14
CA ASP A 74 14.63 -12.45 10.00
C ASP A 74 14.40 -12.70 11.51
N GLY A 75 13.40 -13.53 11.85
CA GLY A 75 13.04 -13.89 13.21
C GLY A 75 13.78 -15.13 13.76
N GLU A 76 14.56 -15.80 12.92
CA GLU A 76 15.49 -16.89 13.27
C GLU A 76 16.88 -16.36 13.64
#